data_AF-F4HMS3-F1
#
_entry.id   AF-F4HMS3-F1
#
_cell.length_a   1.000
_cell.length_b   1.000
_cell.length_c   1.000
_cell.angle_alpha   90.00
_cell.angle_beta   90.00
_cell.angle_gamma   90.00
#
_symmetry.space_group_name_H-M   'P 1'
#
loop_
_entity.id
_entity.type
_entity.pdbx_description
1 polymer ?
#
loop_
_entity_poly.entity_id
_entity_poly.type
_entity_poly.pdbx_seq_one_letter_code
_entity_poly.pdbx_strand_id
1 'polypeptide(L)'
;MRRATYAIMLIFGLGFLILPISIPVFLSNTEFSILNNKWNGLSSFAKLVYEEKGMVIPITDSLNNFNFRKGTLIIAGPDLGYSSLEVERIKEFLENGGTVIIMDDFGTGNQILEGLNLTLRFSRKVPIDPLYFKDYRLPIIVNIEDPELAKNVKGIILNYPSVITGGEGEVFTSKVTLLDGKFGQYPVLVELNYGKGKLILFSDPSVFTNDMFPLNREFIENFVEKYVKPPVYFDEAHHSNFNPYYVGTIVVRRSLDKEKAFYVVLAVGLIALAVESGLVYSVMSKALELVLKILFKEEKVNLEEIIEKLEREGYDRRILEKIVREVGG
;
A
#
# COMPACT_ATOMS: atom_id res chain seq x y z
N MET A 1 -12.29 -41.17 -26.05
CA MET A 1 -11.40 -39.99 -25.96
C MET A 1 -12.16 -38.69 -25.71
N ARG A 2 -13.12 -38.27 -26.55
CA ARG A 2 -13.87 -37.01 -26.37
C ARG A 2 -14.53 -36.82 -24.99
N ARG A 3 -15.18 -37.86 -24.44
CA ARG A 3 -15.79 -37.82 -23.09
C ARG A 3 -14.77 -37.53 -21.98
N ALA A 4 -13.53 -38.02 -22.11
CA ALA A 4 -12.48 -37.75 -21.14
C ALA A 4 -11.98 -36.30 -21.24
N THR A 5 -11.88 -35.75 -22.45
CA THR A 5 -11.52 -34.34 -22.67
C THR A 5 -12.54 -33.41 -22.02
N TYR A 6 -13.84 -33.66 -22.21
CA TYR A 6 -14.90 -32.87 -21.56
C TYR A 6 -14.88 -32.99 -20.03
N ALA A 7 -14.66 -34.19 -19.50
CA ALA A 7 -14.54 -34.38 -18.06
C ALA A 7 -13.35 -33.60 -17.48
N ILE A 8 -12.19 -33.62 -18.16
CA ILE A 8 -11.01 -32.85 -17.75
C ILE A 8 -11.30 -31.34 -17.80
N MET A 9 -11.89 -30.83 -18.87
CA MET A 9 -12.23 -29.41 -18.99
C MET A 9 -13.21 -28.96 -17.90
N LEU A 10 -14.18 -29.80 -17.55
CA LEU A 10 -15.15 -29.52 -16.50
C LEU A 10 -14.50 -29.55 -15.12
N ILE A 11 -13.58 -30.48 -14.86
CA ILE A 11 -12.77 -30.52 -13.63
C ILE A 11 -11.90 -29.27 -13.51
N PHE A 12 -11.21 -28.85 -14.57
CA PHE A 12 -10.40 -27.63 -14.54
C PHE A 12 -11.25 -26.37 -14.41
N GLY A 13 -12.38 -26.28 -15.14
CA GLY A 13 -13.30 -25.14 -15.03
C GLY A 13 -13.90 -25.01 -13.62
N LEU A 14 -14.40 -26.10 -13.04
CA LEU A 14 -14.84 -26.12 -11.64
C LEU A 14 -13.69 -25.87 -10.68
N GLY A 15 -12.51 -26.41 -10.96
CA GLY A 15 -11.28 -26.16 -10.23
C GLY A 15 -10.99 -24.66 -10.14
N PHE A 16 -10.91 -23.96 -11.27
CA PHE A 16 -10.67 -22.52 -11.31
C PHE A 16 -11.76 -21.68 -10.63
N LEU A 17 -13.01 -22.15 -10.62
CA LEU A 17 -14.12 -21.49 -9.91
C LEU A 17 -14.05 -21.70 -8.38
N ILE A 18 -13.55 -22.85 -7.92
CA ILE A 18 -13.52 -23.24 -6.50
C ILE A 18 -12.15 -22.92 -5.86
N LEU A 19 -11.12 -22.73 -6.68
CA LEU A 19 -9.77 -22.39 -6.23
C LEU A 19 -9.83 -21.09 -5.42
N PRO A 20 -9.39 -21.12 -4.14
CA PRO A 20 -9.35 -19.89 -3.38
C PRO A 20 -8.30 -18.96 -3.99
N ILE A 21 -8.73 -17.75 -4.36
CA ILE A 21 -7.78 -16.68 -4.65
C ILE A 21 -7.21 -16.27 -3.29
N SER A 22 -6.02 -16.78 -3.01
CA SER A 22 -5.25 -16.41 -1.83
C SER A 22 -4.64 -15.04 -2.09
N ILE A 23 -5.32 -13.97 -1.67
CA ILE A 23 -4.74 -12.64 -1.67
C ILE A 23 -4.07 -12.48 -0.31
N PRO A 24 -2.73 -12.31 -0.23
CA PRO A 24 -2.09 -11.97 1.03
C PRO A 24 -2.63 -10.61 1.46
N VAL A 25 -3.30 -10.57 2.62
CA VAL A 25 -3.75 -9.31 3.22
C VAL A 25 -2.87 -9.06 4.44
N PHE A 26 -2.16 -7.94 4.40
CA PHE A 26 -1.31 -7.49 5.49
C PHE A 26 -2.23 -6.84 6.54
N LEU A 27 -2.46 -7.53 7.66
CA LEU A 27 -3.26 -7.03 8.78
C LEU A 27 -2.41 -6.92 10.03
N SER A 28 -2.66 -5.89 10.82
CA SER A 28 -2.06 -5.66 12.12
C SER A 28 -3.12 -5.60 13.21
N ASN A 29 -2.73 -5.83 14.46
CA ASN A 29 -3.55 -5.53 15.64
C ASN A 29 -3.01 -4.32 16.42
N THR A 30 -1.97 -3.68 15.89
CA THR A 30 -1.33 -2.52 16.48
C THR A 30 -2.29 -1.34 16.50
N GLU A 31 -2.38 -0.67 17.63
CA GLU A 31 -3.14 0.57 17.78
C GLU A 31 -2.63 1.64 16.82
N PHE A 32 -3.53 2.45 16.26
CA PHE A 32 -3.21 3.49 15.27
C PHE A 32 -2.52 3.03 13.97
N SER A 33 -2.37 1.72 13.74
CA SER A 33 -1.88 1.19 12.47
C SER A 33 -2.93 1.28 11.36
N ILE A 34 -2.52 1.64 10.14
CA ILE A 34 -3.40 1.61 8.96
C ILE A 34 -3.78 0.19 8.53
N LEU A 35 -3.02 -0.80 8.99
CA LEU A 35 -3.26 -2.22 8.73
C LEU A 35 -4.18 -2.85 9.80
N ASN A 36 -4.56 -2.11 10.84
CA ASN A 36 -5.47 -2.56 11.87
C ASN A 36 -6.92 -2.22 11.54
N ASN A 37 -7.74 -3.26 11.38
CA ASN A 37 -9.16 -3.18 11.06
C ASN A 37 -10.10 -3.25 12.29
N LYS A 38 -9.54 -3.34 13.49
CA LYS A 38 -10.29 -3.30 14.75
C LYS A 38 -10.60 -1.87 15.16
N TRP A 39 -11.42 -1.70 16.19
CA TRP A 39 -11.90 -0.40 16.67
C TRP A 39 -10.81 0.69 16.82
N ASN A 40 -9.61 0.32 17.29
CA ASN A 40 -8.48 1.22 17.57
C ASN A 40 -7.46 1.37 16.43
N GLY A 41 -7.73 0.84 15.23
CA GLY A 41 -6.88 0.98 14.06
C GLY A 41 -7.28 2.13 13.14
N LEU A 42 -6.45 2.45 12.14
CA LEU A 42 -6.67 3.54 11.17
C LEU A 42 -7.08 3.06 9.78
N SER A 43 -7.50 1.80 9.61
CA SER A 43 -7.82 1.25 8.28
C SER A 43 -8.87 2.03 7.50
N SER A 44 -9.90 2.57 8.17
CA SER A 44 -10.94 3.41 7.55
C SER A 44 -10.37 4.75 7.09
N PHE A 45 -9.49 5.35 7.89
CA PHE A 45 -8.78 6.57 7.54
C PHE A 45 -7.86 6.36 6.34
N ALA A 46 -7.04 5.30 6.36
CA ALA A 46 -6.16 4.98 5.25
C ALA A 46 -6.93 4.66 3.97
N LYS A 47 -8.09 4.00 4.09
CA LYS A 47 -9.00 3.78 2.95
C LYS A 47 -9.49 5.10 2.36
N LEU A 48 -9.93 6.05 3.19
CA LEU A 48 -10.33 7.39 2.72
C LEU A 48 -9.18 8.08 1.99
N VAL A 49 -7.98 8.11 2.59
CA VAL A 49 -6.81 8.73 1.98
C VAL A 49 -6.46 8.08 0.64
N TYR A 50 -6.56 6.75 0.55
CA TYR A 50 -6.35 6.02 -0.70
C TYR A 50 -7.39 6.38 -1.77
N GLU A 51 -8.68 6.45 -1.39
CA GLU A 51 -9.77 6.79 -2.29
C GLU A 51 -9.66 8.24 -2.82
N GLU A 52 -9.20 9.19 -2.00
CA GLU A 52 -9.11 10.60 -2.39
C GLU A 52 -7.77 11.00 -3.03
N LYS A 53 -6.65 10.47 -2.52
CA LYS A 53 -5.29 10.93 -2.89
C LYS A 53 -4.51 9.87 -3.68
N GLY A 54 -4.99 8.64 -3.73
CA GLY A 54 -4.34 7.53 -4.42
C GLY A 54 -3.28 6.84 -3.57
N MET A 55 -2.00 7.03 -3.89
CA MET A 55 -0.93 6.18 -3.37
C MET A 55 -0.68 6.39 -1.85
N VAL A 56 -0.93 5.33 -1.06
CA VAL A 56 -0.61 5.21 0.36
C VAL A 56 0.50 4.18 0.56
N ILE A 57 1.56 4.54 1.29
CA ILE A 57 2.76 3.72 1.47
C ILE A 57 3.01 3.54 2.98
N PRO A 58 2.75 2.33 3.54
CA PRO A 58 3.16 2.02 4.91
C PRO A 58 4.69 1.84 4.98
N ILE A 59 5.33 2.59 5.87
CA ILE A 59 6.75 2.50 6.20
C ILE A 59 6.88 1.59 7.41
N THR A 60 7.41 0.39 7.19
CA THR A 60 7.51 -0.68 8.22
C THR A 60 8.95 -0.91 8.69
N ASP A 61 9.89 -0.15 8.14
CA ASP A 61 11.31 -0.19 8.45
C ASP A 61 11.78 1.23 8.82
N SER A 62 12.98 1.37 9.36
CA SER A 62 13.56 2.65 9.80
C SER A 62 13.46 3.72 8.70
N LEU A 63 13.08 4.93 9.09
CA LEU A 63 12.88 6.07 8.17
C LEU A 63 14.17 6.41 7.39
N ASN A 64 15.33 6.05 7.92
CA ASN A 64 16.64 6.25 7.29
C ASN A 64 16.78 5.52 5.93
N ASN A 65 16.08 4.39 5.77
CA ASN A 65 16.14 3.60 4.54
C ASN A 65 15.22 4.14 3.44
N PHE A 66 14.39 5.14 3.78
CA PHE A 66 13.34 5.61 2.89
C PHE A 66 13.77 6.85 2.11
N ASN A 67 13.62 6.79 0.78
CA ASN A 67 13.84 7.95 -0.08
C ASN A 67 12.54 8.72 -0.31
N PHE A 68 12.28 9.69 0.57
CA PHE A 68 11.09 10.53 0.49
C PHE A 68 11.08 11.36 -0.79
N ARG A 69 9.97 11.27 -1.53
CA ARG A 69 9.61 12.27 -2.54
C ARG A 69 8.74 13.33 -1.85
N LYS A 70 8.69 14.54 -2.40
CA LYS A 70 7.76 15.59 -1.92
C LYS A 70 6.33 15.03 -1.85
N GLY A 71 5.72 15.06 -0.67
CA GLY A 71 4.45 14.42 -0.37
C GLY A 71 4.06 14.67 1.09
N THR A 72 3.36 13.72 1.71
CA THR A 72 2.95 13.81 3.12
C THR A 72 3.47 12.61 3.91
N LEU A 73 4.08 12.86 5.06
CA LEU A 73 4.42 11.84 6.06
C LEU A 73 3.46 11.96 7.23
N ILE A 74 2.75 10.89 7.55
CA ILE A 74 1.80 10.79 8.64
C ILE A 74 2.38 9.88 9.72
N ILE A 75 2.53 10.42 10.92
CA ILE A 75 3.00 9.72 12.12
C ILE A 75 1.82 9.72 13.10
N ALA A 76 1.30 8.53 13.42
CA ALA A 76 0.08 8.39 14.22
C ALA A 76 0.34 7.55 15.47
N GLY A 77 0.22 8.18 16.64
CA GLY A 77 0.42 7.59 17.96
C GLY A 77 1.72 6.76 18.08
N PRO A 78 2.90 7.34 17.81
CA PRO A 78 4.15 6.61 17.92
C PRO A 78 4.43 6.27 19.39
N ASP A 79 4.81 5.03 19.69
CA ASP A 79 5.16 4.58 21.05
C ASP A 79 6.62 4.12 21.17
N LEU A 80 7.32 4.01 20.03
CA LEU A 80 8.77 3.82 19.96
C LEU A 80 9.48 5.14 19.71
N GLY A 81 10.69 5.27 20.27
CA GLY A 81 11.48 6.48 20.12
C GLY A 81 12.11 6.61 18.74
N TYR A 82 12.43 7.84 18.35
CA TYR A 82 13.10 8.16 17.10
C TYR A 82 14.60 8.37 17.34
N SER A 83 15.44 7.81 16.47
CA SER A 83 16.86 8.12 16.48
C SER A 83 17.13 9.53 15.94
N SER A 84 18.27 10.13 16.31
CA SER A 84 18.64 11.47 15.80
C SER A 84 18.76 11.51 14.27
N LEU A 85 19.15 10.39 13.64
CA LEU A 85 19.23 10.29 12.18
C LEU A 85 17.84 10.32 11.54
N GLU A 86 16.85 9.67 12.15
CA GLU A 86 15.47 9.67 11.65
C GLU A 86 14.83 11.04 11.83
N VAL A 87 15.10 11.73 12.94
CA VAL A 87 14.62 13.10 13.12
C VAL A 87 15.26 14.06 12.10
N GLU A 88 16.55 13.91 11.81
CA GLU A 88 17.19 14.68 10.72
C GLU A 88 16.56 14.36 9.37
N ARG A 89 16.17 13.10 9.12
CA ARG A 89 15.47 12.73 7.89
C ARG A 89 14.09 13.38 7.77
N ILE A 90 13.33 13.46 8.87
CA ILE A 90 12.05 14.18 8.94
C ILE A 90 12.28 15.68 8.69
N LYS A 91 13.35 16.25 9.27
CA LYS A 91 13.73 17.65 9.07
C LYS A 91 14.06 17.96 7.62
N GLU A 92 14.91 17.15 6.98
CA GLU A 92 15.21 17.27 5.54
C GLU A 92 13.95 17.20 4.69
N PHE A 93 13.01 16.31 5.04
CA PHE A 93 11.75 16.17 4.32
C PHE A 93 10.90 17.46 4.40
N LEU A 94 10.81 18.06 5.59
CA LEU A 94 10.16 19.37 5.79
C LEU A 94 10.87 20.49 5.02
N GLU A 95 12.20 20.59 5.11
CA GLU A 95 12.98 21.61 4.43
C GLU A 95 12.87 21.54 2.90
N ASN A 96 12.68 20.33 2.36
CA ASN A 96 12.43 20.08 0.93
C ASN A 96 10.98 20.35 0.49
N GLY A 97 10.11 20.79 1.40
CA GLY A 97 8.73 21.17 1.11
C GLY A 97 7.72 20.04 1.26
N GLY A 98 8.05 18.97 1.98
CA GLY A 98 7.11 17.95 2.42
C GLY A 98 6.18 18.46 3.52
N THR A 99 5.05 17.76 3.70
CA THR A 99 4.15 17.96 4.84
C THR A 99 4.35 16.83 5.84
N VAL A 100 4.61 17.13 7.11
CA VAL A 100 4.62 16.13 8.17
C VAL A 100 3.40 16.36 9.05
N ILE A 101 2.64 15.30 9.30
CA ILE A 101 1.49 15.29 10.20
C ILE A 101 1.84 14.37 11.37
N ILE A 102 1.92 14.93 12.57
CA ILE A 102 2.15 14.18 13.80
C ILE A 102 0.86 14.20 14.61
N MET A 103 0.24 13.03 14.75
CA MET A 103 -0.90 12.82 15.63
C MET A 103 -0.40 12.08 16.85
N ASP A 104 -0.35 12.73 18.00
CA ASP A 104 0.19 12.14 19.22
C ASP A 104 -0.51 12.72 20.45
N ASP A 105 -0.69 11.88 21.46
CA ASP A 105 -1.29 12.23 22.73
C ASP A 105 -0.28 12.05 23.88
N PHE A 106 0.16 10.81 24.11
CA PHE A 106 1.04 10.38 25.19
C PHE A 106 2.21 9.54 24.69
N GLY A 107 2.44 9.47 23.38
CA GLY A 107 3.50 8.73 22.73
C GLY A 107 4.86 9.44 22.70
N THR A 108 5.64 9.20 21.66
CA THR A 108 7.03 9.66 21.49
C THR A 108 7.16 10.84 20.53
N GLY A 109 6.07 11.42 20.02
CA GLY A 109 6.08 12.52 19.05
C GLY A 109 6.81 13.77 19.54
N ASN A 110 6.83 14.02 20.86
CA ASN A 110 7.63 15.09 21.45
C ASN A 110 9.15 14.96 21.18
N GLN A 111 9.69 13.75 20.97
CA GLN A 111 11.10 13.57 20.61
C GLN A 111 11.42 14.16 19.24
N ILE A 112 10.49 14.06 18.29
CA ILE A 112 10.61 14.70 16.97
C ILE A 112 10.61 16.21 17.15
N LEU A 113 9.66 16.76 17.92
CA LEU A 113 9.56 18.21 18.16
C LEU A 113 10.82 18.78 18.84
N GLU A 114 11.41 18.02 19.77
CA GLU A 114 12.69 18.35 20.41
C GLU A 114 13.85 18.35 19.41
N GLY A 115 13.99 17.30 18.59
CA GLY A 115 15.06 17.23 17.59
C GLY A 115 14.90 18.26 16.45
N LEU A 116 13.68 18.72 16.17
CA LEU A 116 13.41 19.84 15.27
C LEU A 116 13.66 21.23 15.90
N ASN A 117 14.04 21.27 17.18
CA ASN A 117 14.27 22.48 17.98
C ASN A 117 13.03 23.39 18.09
N LEU A 118 11.84 22.79 18.21
CA LEU A 118 10.58 23.50 18.41
C LEU A 118 10.26 23.63 19.90
N THR A 119 9.48 24.65 20.28
CA THR A 119 8.95 24.83 21.64
C THR A 119 7.61 24.13 21.87
N LEU A 120 6.92 23.75 20.80
CA LEU A 120 5.62 23.08 20.81
C LEU A 120 5.73 21.68 21.45
N ARG A 121 4.83 21.33 22.37
CA ARG A 121 4.80 19.99 22.98
C ARG A 121 3.38 19.46 23.13
N PHE A 122 3.19 18.17 22.86
CA PHE A 122 2.02 17.42 23.30
C PHE A 122 2.09 17.27 24.83
N SER A 123 1.03 17.67 25.52
CA SER A 123 0.93 17.57 26.97
C SER A 123 0.96 16.10 27.42
N ARG A 124 1.66 15.82 28.52
CA ARG A 124 1.62 14.49 29.16
C ARG A 124 0.43 14.32 30.11
N LYS A 125 -0.46 15.32 30.16
CA LYS A 125 -1.62 15.39 31.05
C LYS A 125 -2.88 15.52 30.22
N VAL A 126 -3.89 14.73 30.56
CA VAL A 126 -5.24 14.82 29.99
C VAL A 126 -5.86 16.16 30.41
N PRO A 127 -6.35 16.99 29.48
CA PRO A 127 -7.09 18.20 29.81
C PRO A 127 -8.41 17.85 30.49
N ILE A 128 -8.83 18.65 31.47
CA ILE A 128 -10.15 18.51 32.09
C ILE A 128 -11.01 19.65 31.62
N ASP A 129 -12.01 19.37 30.79
CA ASP A 129 -13.03 20.36 30.43
C ASP A 129 -14.25 20.23 31.37
N PRO A 130 -14.51 21.21 32.25
CA PRO A 130 -15.65 21.19 33.16
C PRO A 130 -17.02 21.15 32.46
N LEU A 131 -17.09 21.58 31.19
CA LEU A 131 -18.33 21.50 30.40
C LEU A 131 -18.72 20.03 30.11
N TYR A 132 -17.75 19.12 30.15
CA TYR A 132 -17.94 17.68 29.93
C TYR A 132 -17.75 16.88 31.23
N PHE A 133 -18.30 17.36 32.35
CA PHE A 133 -18.12 16.76 33.68
C PHE A 133 -18.51 15.27 33.80
N LYS A 134 -19.38 14.75 32.94
CA LYS A 134 -19.76 13.33 32.94
C LYS A 134 -18.62 12.43 32.45
N ASP A 135 -17.90 12.87 31.42
CA ASP A 135 -16.68 12.24 30.96
C ASP A 135 -15.81 13.26 30.21
N TYR A 136 -14.84 13.85 30.91
CA TYR A 136 -13.94 14.86 30.35
C TYR A 136 -12.95 14.26 29.35
N ARG A 137 -12.90 12.93 29.21
CA ARG A 137 -12.06 12.23 28.23
C ARG A 137 -12.73 12.15 26.86
N LEU A 138 -14.03 12.45 26.75
CA LEU A 138 -14.75 12.49 25.48
C LEU A 138 -15.30 13.90 25.17
N PRO A 139 -14.45 14.96 25.18
CA PRO A 139 -14.94 16.31 24.94
C PRO A 139 -15.29 16.51 23.46
N ILE A 140 -16.30 17.34 23.20
CA ILE A 140 -16.67 17.78 21.84
C ILE A 140 -16.12 19.19 21.63
N ILE A 141 -15.24 19.32 20.62
CA ILE A 141 -14.64 20.58 20.24
C ILE A 141 -15.50 21.28 19.19
N VAL A 142 -15.90 22.52 19.46
CA VAL A 142 -16.67 23.37 18.53
C VAL A 142 -15.89 24.59 18.06
N ASN A 143 -14.74 24.89 18.69
CA ASN A 143 -13.91 26.03 18.35
C ASN A 143 -12.90 25.61 17.26
N ILE A 144 -13.34 25.68 16.01
CA ILE A 144 -12.53 25.45 14.81
C ILE A 144 -12.40 26.80 14.11
N GLU A 145 -11.22 27.41 14.19
CA GLU A 145 -10.98 28.75 13.63
C GLU A 145 -10.79 28.72 12.12
N ASP A 146 -10.21 27.63 11.61
CA ASP A 146 -9.99 27.43 10.18
C ASP A 146 -11.31 27.12 9.44
N PRO A 147 -11.72 27.95 8.45
CA PRO A 147 -12.98 27.74 7.73
C PRO A 147 -13.02 26.49 6.83
N GLU A 148 -11.88 26.03 6.31
CA GLU A 148 -11.81 24.82 5.48
C GLU A 148 -12.04 23.59 6.36
N LEU A 149 -11.46 23.55 7.55
CA LEU A 149 -11.67 22.49 8.54
C LEU A 149 -13.09 22.51 9.12
N ALA A 150 -13.68 23.70 9.34
CA ALA A 150 -15.01 23.85 9.94
C ALA A 150 -16.19 23.52 9.00
N LYS A 151 -15.93 23.34 7.70
CA LYS A 151 -16.97 23.15 6.68
C LYS A 151 -17.86 21.93 6.99
N ASN A 152 -19.13 22.18 7.28
CA ASN A 152 -20.12 21.17 7.68
C ASN A 152 -19.79 20.39 8.97
N VAL A 153 -18.80 20.83 9.75
CA VAL A 153 -18.41 20.19 11.01
C VAL A 153 -19.18 20.83 12.15
N LYS A 154 -20.01 20.05 12.85
CA LYS A 154 -20.75 20.52 14.04
C LYS A 154 -19.88 20.52 15.30
N GLY A 155 -18.89 19.65 15.32
CA GLY A 155 -17.88 19.53 16.36
C GLY A 155 -17.03 18.29 16.14
N ILE A 156 -15.88 18.23 16.80
CA ILE A 156 -14.94 17.11 16.74
C ILE A 156 -15.03 16.38 18.07
N ILE A 157 -15.39 15.10 18.05
CA ILE A 157 -15.42 14.25 19.23
C ILE A 157 -14.02 13.69 19.44
N LEU A 158 -13.38 14.11 20.52
CA LEU A 158 -12.08 13.60 20.96
C LEU A 158 -12.29 12.37 21.86
N ASN A 159 -11.27 11.52 21.99
CA ASN A 159 -11.27 10.40 22.92
C ASN A 159 -9.90 10.23 23.59
N TYR A 160 -9.89 10.49 24.90
CA TYR A 160 -8.71 10.56 25.74
C TYR A 160 -7.62 11.50 25.20
N PRO A 161 -7.96 12.75 24.83
CA PRO A 161 -7.03 13.61 24.11
C PRO A 161 -5.89 14.13 24.99
N SER A 162 -4.81 14.55 24.31
CA SER A 162 -3.87 15.53 24.84
C SER A 162 -4.22 16.94 24.36
N VAL A 163 -3.38 17.92 24.68
CA VAL A 163 -3.38 19.27 24.10
C VAL A 163 -1.97 19.69 23.73
N ILE A 164 -1.84 20.64 22.82
CA ILE A 164 -0.55 21.20 22.41
C ILE A 164 -0.26 22.44 23.27
N THR A 165 0.97 22.56 23.73
CA THR A 165 1.45 23.70 24.53
C THR A 165 2.62 24.37 23.82
N GLY A 166 2.87 25.66 24.12
CA GLY A 166 4.03 26.39 23.58
C GLY A 166 3.81 27.06 22.23
N GLY A 167 2.55 27.26 21.80
CA GLY A 167 2.19 28.02 20.60
C GLY A 167 0.67 28.20 20.41
N GLU A 168 0.31 28.83 19.30
CA GLU A 168 -1.08 29.01 18.83
C GLU A 168 -1.49 27.84 17.91
N GLY A 169 -2.79 27.72 17.62
CA GLY A 169 -3.32 26.65 16.79
C GLY A 169 -4.58 27.05 16.02
N GLU A 170 -5.21 26.07 15.38
CA GLU A 170 -6.38 26.26 14.51
C GLU A 170 -7.66 25.70 15.12
N VAL A 171 -7.52 24.74 16.02
CA VAL A 171 -8.62 24.06 16.71
C VAL A 171 -8.32 24.06 18.18
N PHE A 172 -9.30 24.43 19.00
CA PHE A 172 -9.09 24.71 20.42
C PHE A 172 -10.09 24.03 21.33
N THR A 173 -9.64 23.70 22.54
CA THR A 173 -10.52 23.34 23.65
C THR A 173 -11.41 24.52 24.09
N SER A 174 -12.30 24.30 25.05
CA SER A 174 -13.06 25.41 25.64
C SER A 174 -12.15 26.35 26.44
N LYS A 175 -12.56 27.61 26.61
CA LYS A 175 -11.83 28.63 27.40
C LYS A 175 -11.67 28.30 28.89
N VAL A 176 -12.41 27.31 29.37
CA VAL A 176 -12.44 26.87 30.76
C VAL A 176 -11.78 25.52 30.96
N THR A 177 -10.99 25.06 29.98
CA THR A 177 -10.24 23.81 30.10
C THR A 177 -9.16 23.96 31.16
N LEU A 178 -9.09 23.01 32.07
CA LEU A 178 -8.07 22.93 33.10
C LEU A 178 -6.94 22.02 32.63
N LEU A 179 -5.74 22.59 32.52
CA LEU A 179 -4.51 21.83 32.29
C LEU A 179 -3.51 22.19 33.39
N ASP A 180 -3.08 21.19 34.15
CA ASP A 180 -2.07 21.35 35.21
C ASP A 180 -2.33 22.52 36.18
N GLY A 181 -3.57 22.62 36.66
CA GLY A 181 -3.98 23.66 37.61
C GLY A 181 -4.19 25.04 36.98
N LYS A 182 -4.05 25.19 35.65
CA LYS A 182 -4.29 26.44 34.92
C LYS A 182 -5.52 26.31 34.04
N PHE A 183 -6.43 27.25 34.17
CA PHE A 183 -7.57 27.39 33.27
C PHE A 183 -7.13 28.15 32.02
N GLY A 184 -7.57 27.67 30.86
CA GLY A 184 -7.29 28.32 29.60
C GLY A 184 -7.92 27.61 28.41
N GLN A 185 -7.71 28.20 27.25
CA GLN A 185 -7.99 27.61 25.96
C GLN A 185 -6.69 27.02 25.42
N TYR A 186 -6.70 25.75 25.04
CA TYR A 186 -5.52 25.05 24.56
C TYR A 186 -5.73 24.55 23.13
N PRO A 187 -4.72 24.66 22.25
CA PRO A 187 -4.84 24.11 20.90
C PRO A 187 -4.79 22.58 20.92
N VAL A 188 -5.61 21.97 20.07
CA VAL A 188 -5.58 20.53 19.77
C VAL A 188 -5.09 20.26 18.35
N LEU A 189 -5.16 21.25 17.45
CA LEU A 189 -4.56 21.22 16.12
C LEU A 189 -3.68 22.45 15.95
N VAL A 190 -2.42 22.27 15.52
CA VAL A 190 -1.49 23.36 15.21
C VAL A 190 -0.92 23.16 13.81
N GLU A 191 -0.90 24.23 13.03
CA GLU A 191 -0.24 24.30 11.73
C GLU A 191 0.97 25.24 11.81
N LEU A 192 2.15 24.74 11.39
CA LEU A 192 3.40 25.50 11.40
C LEU A 192 4.14 25.34 10.07
N ASN A 193 4.69 26.43 9.56
CA ASN A 193 5.66 26.38 8.45
C ASN A 193 7.04 25.99 8.98
N TYR A 194 7.68 24.99 8.37
CA TYR A 194 9.04 24.57 8.68
C TYR A 194 9.86 24.47 7.39
N GLY A 195 10.87 25.34 7.24
CA GLY A 195 11.61 25.46 5.99
C GLY A 195 10.67 25.82 4.82
N LYS A 196 10.61 24.96 3.80
CA LYS A 196 9.68 25.11 2.65
C LYS A 196 8.40 24.27 2.81
N GLY A 197 8.31 23.49 3.89
CA GLY A 197 7.26 22.52 4.16
C GLY A 197 6.32 22.97 5.26
N LYS A 198 5.47 22.04 5.69
CA LYS A 198 4.47 22.26 6.74
C LYS A 198 4.52 21.14 7.77
N LEU A 199 4.46 21.50 9.04
CA LEU A 199 4.29 20.58 10.16
C LEU A 199 2.89 20.79 10.75
N ILE A 200 2.09 19.74 10.76
CA ILE A 200 0.74 19.71 11.34
C ILE A 200 0.79 18.82 12.56
N LEU A 201 0.33 19.34 13.70
CA LEU A 201 0.25 18.60 14.96
C LEU A 201 -1.22 18.43 15.32
N PHE A 202 -1.59 17.22 15.74
CA PHE A 202 -2.92 16.93 16.24
C PHE A 202 -2.83 16.12 17.53
N SER A 203 -3.48 16.57 18.59
CA SER A 203 -3.26 16.06 19.95
C SER A 203 -4.04 14.79 20.31
N ASP A 204 -4.74 14.21 19.34
CA ASP A 204 -5.60 13.04 19.56
C ASP A 204 -5.69 12.14 18.31
N PRO A 205 -4.81 11.13 18.17
CA PRO A 205 -4.89 10.18 17.05
C PRO A 205 -6.19 9.35 17.05
N SER A 206 -6.88 9.24 18.19
CA SER A 206 -8.08 8.41 18.32
C SER A 206 -9.24 8.92 17.45
N VAL A 207 -9.30 10.21 17.13
CA VAL A 207 -10.29 10.81 16.22
C VAL A 207 -10.36 10.08 14.88
N PHE A 208 -9.22 9.58 14.40
CA PHE A 208 -9.08 8.90 13.12
C PHE A 208 -9.27 7.38 13.19
N THR A 209 -9.47 6.83 14.39
CA THR A 209 -9.67 5.38 14.58
C THR A 209 -10.95 4.89 13.95
N ASN A 210 -11.02 3.59 13.62
CA ASN A 210 -12.15 2.99 12.93
C ASN A 210 -13.49 3.23 13.65
N ASP A 211 -13.52 3.25 14.99
CA ASP A 211 -14.74 3.49 15.77
C ASP A 211 -15.13 4.99 15.84
N MET A 212 -14.14 5.89 15.86
CA MET A 212 -14.37 7.33 15.92
C MET A 212 -14.59 7.97 14.54
N PHE A 213 -14.11 7.31 13.49
CA PHE A 213 -14.16 7.82 12.11
C PHE A 213 -15.58 8.19 11.66
N PRO A 214 -16.63 7.37 11.88
CA PRO A 214 -17.99 7.75 11.48
C PRO A 214 -18.54 8.96 12.24
N LEU A 215 -18.06 9.22 13.46
CA LEU A 215 -18.50 10.33 14.30
C LEU A 215 -17.83 11.66 13.90
N ASN A 216 -16.64 11.58 13.30
CA ASN A 216 -15.81 12.71 12.92
C ASN A 216 -15.61 12.84 11.40
N ARG A 217 -16.45 12.16 10.60
CA ARG A 217 -16.22 11.95 9.16
C ARG A 217 -16.01 13.25 8.41
N GLU A 218 -16.87 14.24 8.62
CA GLU A 218 -16.80 15.54 7.94
C GLU A 218 -15.49 16.27 8.26
N PHE A 219 -15.04 16.24 9.52
CA PHE A 219 -13.76 16.83 9.91
C PHE A 219 -12.58 16.10 9.27
N ILE A 220 -12.61 14.76 9.26
CA ILE A 220 -11.54 13.94 8.69
C ILE A 220 -11.43 14.17 7.18
N GLU A 221 -12.54 14.26 6.46
CA GLU A 221 -12.55 14.59 5.02
C GLU A 221 -11.94 15.98 4.76
N ASN A 222 -12.35 17.01 5.51
CA ASN A 222 -11.74 18.33 5.39
C ASN A 222 -10.24 18.33 5.74
N PHE A 223 -9.84 17.57 6.75
CA PHE A 223 -8.44 17.41 7.16
C PHE A 223 -7.59 16.79 6.04
N VAL A 224 -8.11 15.73 5.39
CA VAL A 224 -7.44 15.07 4.25
C VAL A 224 -7.40 15.99 3.04
N GLU A 225 -8.49 16.70 2.75
CA GLU A 225 -8.57 17.67 1.65
C GLU A 225 -7.48 18.73 1.79
N LYS A 226 -7.39 19.37 2.97
CA LYS A 226 -6.48 20.48 3.27
C LYS A 226 -5.01 20.06 3.38
N TYR A 227 -4.72 19.02 4.17
CA TYR A 227 -3.34 18.73 4.59
C TYR A 227 -2.64 17.65 3.79
N VAL A 228 -3.39 16.68 3.26
CA VAL A 228 -2.79 15.47 2.69
C VAL A 228 -2.54 15.63 1.19
N LYS A 229 -1.28 15.49 0.80
CA LYS A 229 -0.77 15.54 -0.58
C LYS A 229 -0.04 14.24 -0.94
N PRO A 230 -0.32 13.63 -2.10
CA PRO A 230 0.35 12.40 -2.51
C PRO A 230 1.81 12.65 -2.97
N PRO A 231 2.70 11.64 -2.87
CA PRO A 231 2.49 10.35 -2.22
C PRO A 231 2.33 10.50 -0.70
N VAL A 232 1.52 9.63 -0.10
CA VAL A 232 1.28 9.62 1.35
C VAL A 232 2.03 8.46 1.98
N TYR A 233 2.91 8.79 2.92
CA TYR A 233 3.70 7.86 3.70
C TYR A 233 3.10 7.76 5.10
N PHE A 234 2.85 6.55 5.60
CA PHE A 234 2.43 6.31 6.97
C PHE A 234 3.57 5.64 7.73
N ASP A 235 3.94 6.18 8.87
CA ASP A 235 4.93 5.58 9.75
C ASP A 235 4.31 4.46 10.59
N GLU A 236 4.63 3.22 10.25
CA GLU A 236 4.25 2.01 10.98
C GLU A 236 5.46 1.42 11.75
N ALA A 237 6.67 1.92 11.49
CA ALA A 237 7.90 1.42 12.07
C ALA A 237 8.04 1.79 13.56
N HIS A 238 7.40 2.89 13.98
CA HIS A 238 7.48 3.44 15.33
C HIS A 238 6.34 2.98 16.25
N HIS A 239 5.83 1.77 16.01
CA HIS A 239 4.89 1.07 16.88
C HIS A 239 5.52 -0.19 17.48
N SER A 240 5.56 -0.29 18.81
CA SER A 240 6.22 -1.35 19.58
C SER A 240 5.63 -2.73 19.33
N ASN A 241 4.32 -2.77 19.07
CA ASN A 241 3.56 -3.98 18.78
C ASN A 241 3.46 -4.27 17.28
N PHE A 242 4.07 -3.46 16.41
CA PHE A 242 4.11 -3.74 14.99
C PHE A 242 5.05 -4.89 14.70
N ASN A 243 4.47 -6.06 14.45
CA ASN A 243 5.23 -7.27 14.17
C ASN A 243 4.89 -7.81 12.76
N PRO A 244 5.80 -7.68 11.78
CA PRO A 244 5.60 -8.19 10.42
C PRO A 244 5.45 -9.73 10.32
N TYR A 245 5.66 -10.48 11.41
CA TYR A 245 5.42 -11.93 11.45
C TYR A 245 3.96 -12.29 11.80
N TYR A 246 3.20 -11.42 12.46
CA TYR A 246 1.73 -11.58 12.60
C TYR A 246 0.97 -11.14 11.33
N VAL A 247 1.69 -10.57 10.37
CA VAL A 247 1.17 -9.78 9.24
C VAL A 247 0.88 -10.61 7.99
N GLY A 248 1.18 -11.91 7.99
CA GLY A 248 0.91 -12.81 6.86
C GLY A 248 -0.37 -13.62 6.98
N THR A 249 -1.52 -13.03 7.32
CA THR A 249 -2.76 -13.83 7.25
C THR A 249 -3.19 -13.89 5.78
N ILE A 250 -2.91 -15.01 5.11
CA ILE A 250 -3.52 -15.30 3.81
C ILE A 250 -5.01 -15.47 4.07
N VAL A 251 -5.78 -14.42 3.82
CA VAL A 251 -7.23 -14.52 3.86
C VAL A 251 -7.65 -15.27 2.59
N VAL A 252 -7.84 -16.57 2.76
CA VAL A 252 -8.44 -17.46 1.75
C VAL A 252 -9.92 -17.08 1.64
N ARG A 253 -10.22 -15.97 0.95
CA ARG A 253 -11.61 -15.62 0.62
C ARG A 253 -11.99 -16.35 -0.66
N ARG A 254 -12.98 -17.24 -0.56
CA ARG A 254 -13.73 -17.71 -1.73
C ARG A 254 -14.58 -16.56 -2.26
N SER A 255 -13.99 -15.67 -3.05
CA SER A 255 -14.74 -14.69 -3.83
C SER A 255 -15.07 -15.30 -5.19
N LEU A 256 -16.25 -15.91 -5.32
CA LEU A 256 -16.84 -16.18 -6.63
C LEU A 256 -17.32 -14.84 -7.20
N ASP A 257 -16.39 -14.10 -7.79
CA ASP A 257 -16.70 -12.92 -8.57
C ASP A 257 -17.48 -13.35 -9.82
N LYS A 258 -18.73 -12.87 -9.96
CA LYS A 258 -19.63 -13.27 -11.04
C LYS A 258 -19.05 -12.94 -12.42
N GLU A 259 -18.28 -11.86 -12.52
CA GLU A 259 -17.65 -11.43 -13.77
C GLU A 259 -16.49 -12.36 -14.13
N LYS A 260 -15.61 -12.67 -13.17
CA LYS A 260 -14.52 -13.65 -13.37
C LYS A 260 -15.06 -15.05 -13.65
N ALA A 261 -16.13 -15.45 -12.97
CA ALA A 261 -16.80 -16.73 -13.20
C ALA A 261 -17.35 -16.81 -14.64
N PHE A 262 -17.94 -15.73 -15.14
CA PHE A 262 -18.38 -15.63 -16.53
C PHE A 262 -17.22 -15.80 -17.51
N TYR A 263 -16.09 -15.13 -17.29
CA TYR A 263 -14.90 -15.29 -18.15
C TYR A 263 -14.33 -16.71 -18.14
N VAL A 264 -14.29 -17.37 -16.97
CA VAL A 264 -13.85 -18.78 -16.87
C VAL A 264 -14.79 -19.70 -17.65
N VAL A 265 -16.10 -19.55 -17.49
CA VAL A 265 -17.10 -20.34 -18.24
C VAL A 265 -16.99 -20.08 -19.74
N LEU A 266 -16.84 -18.83 -20.16
CA LEU A 266 -16.66 -18.44 -21.55
C LEU A 266 -15.39 -19.07 -22.15
N ALA A 267 -14.27 -19.01 -21.44
CA ALA A 267 -13.01 -19.60 -21.87
C ALA A 267 -13.12 -21.12 -22.02
N VAL A 268 -13.73 -21.81 -21.06
CA VAL A 268 -13.97 -23.26 -21.13
C VAL A 268 -14.87 -23.59 -22.33
N GLY A 269 -15.92 -22.80 -22.58
CA GLY A 269 -16.80 -22.95 -23.75
C GLY A 269 -16.07 -22.76 -25.08
N LEU A 270 -15.23 -21.72 -25.20
CA LEU A 270 -14.43 -21.46 -26.40
C LEU A 270 -13.42 -22.58 -26.66
N ILE A 271 -12.75 -23.09 -25.63
CA ILE A 271 -11.83 -24.22 -25.76
C ILE A 271 -12.60 -25.46 -26.23
N ALA A 272 -13.81 -25.69 -25.74
CA ALA A 272 -14.60 -26.87 -26.11
C ALA A 272 -15.01 -26.80 -27.59
N LEU A 273 -15.41 -25.61 -28.06
CA LEU A 273 -15.68 -25.35 -29.48
C LEU A 273 -14.42 -25.50 -30.34
N ALA A 274 -13.26 -25.03 -29.88
CA ALA A 274 -11.99 -25.16 -30.59
C ALA A 274 -11.54 -26.62 -30.72
N VAL A 275 -11.81 -27.44 -29.70
CA VAL A 275 -11.57 -28.89 -29.73
C VAL A 275 -12.52 -29.59 -30.70
N GLU A 276 -13.83 -29.29 -30.67
CA GLU A 276 -14.81 -29.90 -31.59
C GLU A 276 -14.61 -29.51 -33.05
N SER A 277 -14.20 -28.26 -33.31
CA SER A 277 -13.90 -27.79 -34.66
C SER A 277 -12.59 -28.34 -35.24
N GLY A 278 -11.80 -29.09 -34.45
CA GLY A 278 -10.51 -29.64 -34.88
C GLY A 278 -9.40 -28.59 -35.05
N LEU A 279 -9.69 -27.33 -34.75
CA LEU A 279 -8.76 -26.20 -34.82
C LEU A 279 -7.55 -26.41 -33.91
N VAL A 280 -7.77 -26.93 -32.70
CA VAL A 280 -6.69 -27.25 -31.75
C VAL A 280 -5.70 -28.26 -32.35
N TYR A 281 -6.22 -29.29 -33.02
CA TYR A 281 -5.37 -30.30 -33.65
C TYR A 281 -4.56 -29.71 -34.81
N SER A 282 -5.18 -28.87 -35.64
CA SER A 282 -4.54 -28.18 -36.77
C SER A 282 -3.45 -27.18 -36.34
N VAL A 283 -3.68 -26.44 -35.25
CA VAL A 283 -2.68 -25.51 -34.70
C VAL A 283 -1.55 -26.27 -34.00
N MET A 284 -1.88 -27.29 -33.20
CA MET A 284 -0.86 -28.14 -32.55
C MET A 284 -0.01 -28.88 -33.58
N SER A 285 -0.59 -29.43 -34.65
CA SER A 285 0.18 -30.13 -35.67
C SER A 285 1.15 -29.19 -36.38
N LYS A 286 0.71 -27.98 -36.75
CA LYS A 286 1.60 -26.96 -37.33
C LYS A 286 2.69 -26.49 -36.36
N ALA A 287 2.36 -26.31 -35.09
CA ALA A 287 3.34 -25.95 -34.07
C ALA A 287 4.36 -27.07 -33.84
N LEU A 288 3.90 -28.33 -33.79
CA LEU A 288 4.75 -29.50 -33.67
C LEU A 288 5.64 -29.65 -34.90
N GLU A 289 5.11 -29.45 -36.11
CA GLU A 289 5.91 -29.43 -37.34
C GLU A 289 6.96 -28.32 -37.31
N LEU A 290 6.62 -27.13 -36.81
CA LEU A 290 7.57 -26.03 -36.71
C LEU A 290 8.68 -26.33 -35.69
N VAL A 291 8.32 -26.90 -34.54
CA VAL A 291 9.26 -27.33 -33.49
C VAL A 291 10.13 -28.49 -33.99
N LEU A 292 9.56 -29.49 -34.67
CA LEU A 292 10.29 -30.58 -35.29
C LEU A 292 11.22 -30.08 -36.39
N LYS A 293 10.83 -29.08 -37.17
CA LYS A 293 11.67 -28.47 -38.20
C LYS A 293 12.83 -27.65 -37.63
N ILE A 294 12.67 -27.14 -36.40
CA ILE A 294 13.74 -26.45 -35.65
C ILE A 294 14.68 -27.47 -34.98
N LEU A 295 14.14 -28.56 -34.42
CA LEU A 295 14.91 -29.61 -33.74
C LEU A 295 15.61 -30.56 -34.71
N PHE A 296 14.91 -31.01 -35.74
CA PHE A 296 15.40 -31.80 -36.86
C PHE A 296 15.51 -30.88 -38.07
N LYS A 297 16.48 -29.97 -38.02
CA LYS A 297 16.91 -29.25 -39.21
C LYS A 297 17.49 -30.30 -40.16
N GLU A 298 16.69 -30.83 -41.07
CA GLU A 298 17.20 -31.63 -42.19
C GLU A 298 18.13 -30.72 -43.00
N GLU A 299 19.43 -30.80 -42.73
CA GLU A 299 20.44 -30.41 -43.71
C GLU A 299 20.29 -31.39 -44.88
N LYS A 300 19.52 -31.00 -45.89
CA LYS A 300 19.69 -31.55 -47.24
C LYS A 300 21.05 -31.09 -47.73
N VAL A 301 22.10 -31.80 -47.33
CA VAL A 301 23.44 -31.54 -47.84
C VAL A 301 23.47 -31.97 -49.30
N ASN A 302 23.67 -31.01 -50.19
CA ASN A 302 23.75 -31.25 -51.62
C ASN A 302 25.11 -31.90 -51.92
N LEU A 303 25.13 -33.08 -52.54
CA LEU A 303 26.36 -33.85 -52.73
C LEU A 303 27.41 -33.08 -53.57
N GLU A 304 26.97 -32.30 -54.55
CA GLU A 304 27.83 -31.39 -55.31
C GLU A 304 28.61 -30.41 -54.40
N GLU A 305 27.99 -29.93 -53.32
CA GLU A 305 28.58 -28.94 -52.41
C GLU A 305 29.68 -29.56 -51.52
N ILE A 306 29.53 -30.85 -51.17
CA ILE A 306 30.57 -31.63 -50.49
C ILE A 306 31.74 -31.90 -51.44
N ILE A 307 31.45 -32.29 -52.68
CA ILE A 307 32.48 -32.59 -53.69
C ILE A 307 33.31 -31.34 -53.99
N GLU A 308 32.68 -30.18 -54.19
CA GLU A 308 33.40 -28.91 -54.42
C GLU A 308 34.28 -28.50 -53.23
N LYS A 309 33.82 -28.77 -51.99
CA LYS A 309 34.58 -28.43 -50.79
C LYS A 309 35.81 -29.30 -50.63
N LEU A 310 35.70 -30.60 -50.91
CA LEU A 310 36.82 -31.54 -50.89
C LEU A 310 37.79 -31.32 -52.06
N GLU A 311 37.29 -30.90 -53.22
CA GLU A 311 38.15 -30.50 -54.35
C GLU A 311 39.01 -29.28 -53.99
N ARG A 312 38.45 -28.29 -53.27
CA ARG A 312 39.21 -27.14 -52.75
C ARG A 312 40.25 -27.52 -51.68
N GLU A 313 40.07 -28.63 -50.99
CA GLU A 313 41.04 -29.18 -50.03
C GLU A 313 42.12 -30.05 -50.70
N GLY A 314 42.09 -30.21 -52.02
CA GLY A 314 43.14 -30.85 -52.81
C GLY A 314 42.87 -32.31 -53.21
N TYR A 315 41.64 -32.80 -53.02
CA TYR A 315 41.24 -34.15 -53.44
C TYR A 315 40.78 -34.16 -54.91
N ASP A 316 41.12 -35.22 -55.65
CA ASP A 316 40.77 -35.35 -57.08
C ASP A 316 39.27 -35.62 -57.27
N ARG A 317 38.59 -34.67 -57.91
CA ARG A 317 37.16 -34.70 -58.21
C ARG A 317 36.70 -35.99 -58.87
N ARG A 318 37.51 -36.58 -59.76
CA ARG A 318 37.14 -37.82 -60.47
C ARG A 318 37.09 -39.02 -59.55
N ILE A 319 37.90 -39.05 -58.49
CA ILE A 319 37.90 -40.12 -57.49
C ILE A 319 36.71 -39.94 -56.55
N LEU A 320 36.41 -38.70 -56.14
CA LEU A 320 35.26 -38.37 -55.29
C LEU A 320 33.93 -38.71 -55.98
N GLU A 321 33.76 -38.34 -57.24
CA GLU A 321 32.56 -38.67 -58.03
C GLU A 321 32.41 -40.19 -58.23
N LYS A 322 33.52 -40.92 -58.34
CA LYS A 322 33.52 -42.39 -58.47
C LYS A 322 33.11 -43.09 -57.17
N ILE A 323 33.63 -42.64 -56.03
CA ILE A 323 33.26 -43.15 -54.69
C ILE A 323 31.77 -42.90 -54.42
N VAL A 324 31.28 -41.71 -54.75
CA VAL A 324 29.85 -41.37 -54.62
C VAL A 324 28.98 -42.28 -55.49
N ARG A 325 29.41 -42.59 -56.72
CA ARG A 325 28.69 -43.52 -57.61
C ARG A 325 28.70 -44.98 -57.16
N GLU A 326 29.78 -45.44 -56.52
CA GLU A 326 29.91 -46.81 -56.04
C GLU A 326 29.21 -47.04 -54.69
N VAL A 327 29.09 -45.99 -53.86
CA VAL A 327 28.47 -46.06 -52.52
C VAL A 327 27.00 -45.62 -52.52
N GLY A 328 26.58 -44.76 -53.46
CA GLY A 328 25.23 -44.19 -53.56
C GLY A 328 24.24 -44.94 -54.45
N GLY A 329 24.45 -46.25 -54.67
CA GLY A 329 23.52 -47.14 -55.38
C GLY A 329 22.40 -47.68 -54.50
#